data_AF-A0A929YFB7-F1
#
_entry.id   AF-A0A929YFB7-F1
#
_cell.length_a   1.000
_cell.length_b   1.000
_cell.length_c   1.000
_cell.angle_alpha   90.00
_cell.angle_beta   90.00
_cell.angle_gamma   90.00
#
_symmetry.space_group_name_H-M   'P 1'
#
loop_
_entity.id
_entity.type
_entity.pdbx_description
1 polymer ?
#
loop_
_entity_poly.entity_id
_entity_poly.type
_entity_poly.pdbx_seq_one_letter_code
_entity_poly.pdbx_strand_id
1 'polypeptide(L)'
;ITSDEGVFKSLKSKNINVELVTTTGIILNGYKNGFIGGTCGFVSDDTLLFYGDVTKYQDYDIIKRVADEENVKILFPKGEDFVDLGGIVSLWR
;
A
#
# COMPACT_ATOMS: atom_id res chain seq x y z
N ILE A 1 5.69 3.65 2.70
CA ILE A 1 4.44 3.46 3.45
C ILE A 1 4.51 2.14 4.20
N THR A 2 4.05 2.08 5.45
CA THR A 2 4.01 0.82 6.24
C THR A 2 2.81 0.82 7.17
N SER A 3 2.32 -0.36 7.55
CA SER A 3 1.36 -0.52 8.65
C SER A 3 2.01 -1.09 9.92
N ASP A 4 3.32 -1.33 9.89
CA ASP A 4 4.11 -1.84 11.02
C ASP A 4 4.78 -0.67 11.76
N GLU A 5 4.42 -0.49 13.03
CA GLU A 5 4.99 0.57 13.88
C GLU A 5 6.49 0.43 14.14
N GLY A 6 7.00 -0.81 14.23
CA GLY A 6 8.41 -1.09 14.44
C GLY A 6 9.24 -0.67 13.22
N VAL A 7 8.75 -0.99 12.03
CA VAL A 7 9.33 -0.52 10.75
C VAL A 7 9.26 1.00 10.67
N PHE A 8 8.10 1.60 10.98
CA PHE A 8 7.95 3.06 10.98
C PHE A 8 8.97 3.75 11.90
N LYS A 9 9.06 3.33 13.17
CA LYS A 9 10.02 3.88 14.14
C LYS A 9 11.47 3.71 13.67
N SER A 10 11.81 2.55 13.11
CA SER A 10 13.16 2.23 12.64
C SER A 10 13.58 3.01 11.39
N LEU A 11 12.65 3.30 10.48
CA LEU A 11 12.92 4.10 9.28
C LEU A 11 12.92 5.59 9.60
N LYS A 12 12.02 6.05 10.46
CA LYS A 12 11.94 7.45 10.87
C LYS A 12 13.21 7.90 11.60
N SER A 13 13.80 7.04 12.45
CA SER A 13 15.08 7.33 13.13
C SER A 13 16.28 7.41 12.18
N LYS A 14 16.15 6.91 10.96
CA LYS A 14 17.15 6.98 9.89
C LYS A 14 16.88 8.10 8.88
N ASN A 15 15.96 9.03 9.19
CA ASN A 15 15.53 10.12 8.30
C ASN A 15 15.01 9.63 6.94
N ILE A 16 14.48 8.42 6.85
CA ILE A 16 13.83 7.91 5.65
C ILE A 16 12.39 8.44 5.63
N ASN A 17 11.93 8.92 4.45
CA ASN A 17 10.53 9.32 4.28
C ASN A 17 9.63 8.10 4.46
N VAL A 18 8.83 8.10 5.51
CA VAL A 18 7.97 6.98 5.87
C VAL A 18 6.70 7.53 6.50
N GLU A 19 5.58 6.98 6.03
CA GLU A 19 4.24 7.23 6.55
C GLU A 19 3.66 5.92 7.09
N LEU A 20 2.95 6.04 8.21
CA LEU A 20 2.24 4.95 8.87
C LEU A 20 0.78 4.98 8.44
N VAL A 21 0.24 3.82 8.07
CA VAL A 21 -1.17 3.63 7.72
C VAL A 21 -1.77 2.48 8.53
N THR A 22 -3.08 2.49 8.74
CA THR A 22 -3.80 1.53 9.58
C THR A 22 -4.09 0.21 8.85
N THR A 23 -4.19 -0.92 9.55
CA THR A 23 -4.63 -2.16 8.89
C THR A 23 -6.15 -2.23 8.69
N THR A 24 -6.90 -1.35 9.37
CA THR A 24 -8.37 -1.39 9.37
C THR A 24 -8.96 -1.19 7.97
N GLY A 25 -9.84 -2.12 7.58
CA GLY A 25 -10.53 -2.08 6.29
C GLY A 25 -9.81 -2.83 5.16
N ILE A 26 -8.61 -3.37 5.42
CA ILE A 26 -7.91 -4.27 4.49
C ILE A 26 -8.42 -5.69 4.73
N ILE A 27 -9.09 -6.27 3.74
CA ILE A 27 -9.65 -7.61 3.83
C ILE A 27 -8.53 -8.65 3.73
N LEU A 28 -8.50 -9.60 4.66
CA LEU A 28 -7.69 -10.81 4.57
C LEU A 28 -8.48 -11.98 5.16
N ASN A 29 -8.88 -12.91 4.31
CA ASN A 29 -9.74 -14.02 4.72
C ASN A 29 -9.08 -14.87 5.82
N GLY A 30 -9.80 -15.09 6.91
CA GLY A 30 -9.31 -15.84 8.08
C GLY A 30 -8.58 -14.99 9.13
N TYR A 31 -8.47 -13.68 8.91
CA TYR A 31 -7.80 -12.75 9.82
C TYR A 31 -8.67 -11.52 10.10
N LYS A 32 -8.32 -10.76 11.13
CA LYS A 32 -9.04 -9.52 11.49
C LYS A 32 -8.87 -8.44 10.42
N ASN A 33 -7.64 -8.27 9.93
CA ASN A 33 -7.25 -7.33 8.89
C ASN A 33 -6.03 -7.87 8.14
N GLY A 34 -5.84 -7.44 6.89
CA GLY A 34 -4.60 -7.62 6.13
C GLY A 34 -3.60 -6.49 6.33
N PHE A 35 -2.54 -6.50 5.52
CA PHE A 35 -1.44 -5.53 5.56
C PHE A 35 -1.33 -4.77 4.25
N ILE A 36 -1.03 -3.47 4.31
CA ILE A 36 -0.89 -2.63 3.11
C ILE A 36 0.14 -3.19 2.12
N GLY A 37 1.25 -3.77 2.60
CA GLY A 37 2.27 -4.37 1.75
C GLY A 37 1.82 -5.59 0.96
N GLY A 38 0.78 -6.30 1.41
CA GLY A 38 0.18 -7.42 0.70
C GLY A 38 -0.99 -7.03 -0.21
N THR A 39 -1.32 -5.74 -0.28
CA THR A 39 -2.37 -5.23 -1.17
C THR A 39 -1.83 -4.79 -2.53
N CYS A 40 -0.51 -4.74 -2.74
CA CYS A 40 0.05 -4.08 -3.90
C CYS A 40 1.45 -4.56 -4.30
N GLY A 41 1.91 -4.08 -5.45
CA GLY A 41 3.31 -4.06 -5.83
C GLY A 41 3.54 -3.39 -7.19
N PHE A 42 4.80 -3.12 -7.49
CA PHE A 42 5.20 -2.40 -8.70
C PHE A 42 5.10 -3.31 -9.92
N VAL A 43 4.34 -2.87 -10.93
CA VAL A 43 4.17 -3.53 -12.23
C VAL A 43 5.01 -2.90 -13.35
N SER A 44 5.57 -1.73 -13.08
CA SER A 44 6.62 -1.05 -13.86
C SER A 44 7.51 -0.25 -12.89
N ASP A 45 8.43 0.56 -13.41
CA ASP A 45 9.26 1.45 -12.59
C ASP A 45 8.48 2.55 -11.87
N ASP A 46 7.36 2.97 -12.44
CA ASP A 46 6.56 4.09 -11.97
C ASP A 46 5.11 3.72 -11.63
N THR A 47 4.66 2.49 -11.86
CA THR A 47 3.27 2.09 -11.65
C THR A 47 3.13 1.07 -10.52
N LEU A 48 2.39 1.48 -9.48
CA LEU A 48 2.00 0.65 -8.34
C LEU A 48 0.57 0.15 -8.54
N LEU A 49 0.41 -1.17 -8.68
CA LEU A 49 -0.90 -1.82 -8.78
C LEU A 49 -1.38 -2.26 -7.40
N PHE A 50 -2.62 -1.93 -7.06
CA PHE A 50 -3.32 -2.42 -5.87
C PHE A 50 -4.37 -3.49 -6.24
N TYR A 51 -4.58 -4.44 -5.33
CA TYR A 51 -5.73 -5.33 -5.32
C TYR A 51 -6.91 -4.63 -4.64
N GLY A 52 -7.98 -4.43 -5.40
CA GLY A 52 -9.15 -3.72 -4.92
C GLY A 52 -9.06 -2.20 -5.04
N ASP A 53 -10.17 -1.54 -4.71
CA ASP A 53 -10.26 -0.09 -4.82
C ASP A 53 -9.63 0.62 -3.61
N VAL A 54 -8.36 1.02 -3.77
CA VAL A 54 -7.60 1.75 -2.73
C VAL A 54 -8.25 3.08 -2.34
N THR A 55 -9.14 3.66 -3.16
CA THR A 55 -9.81 4.93 -2.82
C THR A 55 -10.85 4.77 -1.70
N LYS A 56 -11.28 3.54 -1.41
CA LYS A 56 -12.19 3.23 -0.28
C LYS A 56 -11.44 3.06 1.04
N TYR A 57 -10.11 2.96 1.00
CA TYR A 57 -9.30 2.78 2.19
C TYR A 57 -9.16 4.12 2.93
N GLN A 58 -9.34 4.09 4.25
CA GLN A 58 -9.44 5.31 5.05
C GLN A 58 -8.20 6.21 5.00
N ASP A 59 -7.02 5.62 4.81
CA ASP A 59 -5.75 6.34 4.72
C ASP A 59 -5.31 6.59 3.26
N TYR A 60 -6.23 6.52 2.30
CA TYR A 60 -5.94 6.72 0.88
C TYR A 60 -5.25 8.06 0.60
N ASP A 61 -5.63 9.14 1.30
CA ASP A 61 -5.01 10.46 1.10
C ASP A 61 -3.50 10.45 1.40
N ILE A 62 -3.07 9.65 2.38
CA ILE A 62 -1.65 9.45 2.69
C ILE A 62 -0.96 8.72 1.53
N ILE A 63 -1.58 7.65 1.03
CA ILE A 63 -1.06 6.87 -0.11
C ILE A 63 -0.93 7.77 -1.34
N LYS A 64 -1.98 8.53 -1.67
CA LYS A 64 -2.02 9.39 -2.85
C LYS A 64 -0.96 10.47 -2.79
N ARG A 65 -0.82 11.14 -1.63
CA ARG A 65 0.21 12.18 -1.44
C ARG A 65 1.61 11.62 -1.64
N VAL A 66 1.94 10.49 -1.00
CA VAL A 66 3.27 9.87 -1.15
C VAL A 66 3.52 9.43 -2.59
N ALA A 67 2.51 8.85 -3.25
CA ALA A 67 2.64 8.47 -4.66
C ALA A 67 2.91 9.70 -5.55
N ASP A 68 2.22 10.82 -5.31
CA ASP A 68 2.44 12.06 -6.05
C ASP A 68 3.82 12.67 -5.80
N GLU A 69 4.28 12.70 -4.54
CA GLU A 69 5.62 13.18 -4.16
C GLU A 69 6.73 12.37 -4.85
N GLU A 70 6.53 11.05 -5.00
CA GLU A 70 7.49 10.11 -5.60
C GLU A 70 7.27 9.89 -7.12
N ASN A 71 6.33 10.61 -7.75
CA ASN A 71 5.95 10.44 -9.17
C ASN A 71 5.51 9.00 -9.53
N VAL A 72 4.83 8.31 -8.62
CA VAL A 72 4.29 6.97 -8.79
C VAL A 72 2.82 7.03 -9.22
N LYS A 73 2.50 6.35 -10.32
CA LYS A 73 1.13 6.13 -10.78
C LYS A 73 0.48 5.00 -10.00
N ILE A 74 -0.73 5.25 -9.49
CA ILE A 74 -1.56 4.23 -8.84
C ILE A 74 -2.52 3.62 -9.87
N LEU A 75 -2.54 2.30 -9.98
CA LEU A 75 -3.51 1.51 -10.74
C LEU A 75 -4.30 0.63 -9.77
N PHE A 76 -5.62 0.52 -9.97
CA PHE A 76 -6.48 -0.32 -9.14
C PHE A 76 -7.80 -0.63 -9.84
N PRO A 77 -8.46 -1.77 -9.52
CA PRO A 77 -9.80 -2.07 -9.99
C PRO A 77 -10.84 -1.29 -9.19
N LYS A 78 -11.43 -0.25 -9.80
CA LYS A 78 -12.43 0.61 -9.16
C LYS A 78 -13.68 -0.19 -8.74
N GLY A 79 -14.20 0.08 -7.55
CA GLY A 79 -15.41 -0.55 -7.02
C GLY A 79 -15.19 -1.91 -6.34
N GLU A 80 -14.01 -2.52 -6.48
CA GLU A 80 -13.67 -3.77 -5.80
C GLU A 80 -13.30 -3.56 -4.33
N ASP A 81 -13.33 -4.63 -3.54
CA ASP A 81 -12.94 -4.58 -2.13
C ASP A 81 -11.42 -4.55 -1.96
N PHE A 82 -10.94 -3.72 -1.04
CA PHE A 82 -9.51 -3.56 -0.78
C PHE A 82 -8.96 -4.74 0.02
N VAL A 83 -8.08 -5.53 -0.61
CA VAL A 83 -7.75 -6.90 -0.16
C VAL A 83 -6.25 -7.16 -0.17
N ASP A 84 -5.79 -7.89 0.84
CA ASP A 84 -4.45 -8.44 0.92
C ASP A 84 -4.41 -9.83 0.26
N LEU A 85 -3.67 -9.95 -0.84
CA LEU A 85 -3.43 -11.20 -1.57
C LEU A 85 -1.93 -11.54 -1.65
N GLY A 86 -1.09 -10.87 -0.86
CA GLY A 86 0.37 -10.94 -0.91
C GLY A 86 1.02 -9.93 -1.88
N GLY A 87 2.35 -9.82 -1.86
CA GLY A 87 3.05 -8.85 -2.71
C GLY A 87 3.07 -9.22 -4.19
N ILE A 88 3.13 -8.22 -5.08
CA ILE A 88 3.37 -8.42 -6.51
C ILE A 88 4.86 -8.33 -6.81
N VAL A 89 5.39 -9.33 -7.53
CA VAL A 89 6.76 -9.35 -8.05
C VAL A 89 6.72 -9.43 -9.57
N SER A 90 7.11 -8.34 -10.22
CA SER A 90 7.17 -8.26 -11.69
C SER A 90 8.45 -8.91 -12.21
N LEU A 91 8.32 -9.82 -13.19
CA LEU A 91 9.44 -10.56 -13.77
C LEU A 91 10.19 -9.78 -14.86
N TRP A 92 9.58 -8.71 -15.37
CA TRP A 92 10.13 -7.85 -16.42
C TRP A 92 9.84 -6.40 -16.00
N ARG A 93 10.91 -5.61 -15.77
CA ARG A 93 10.87 -4.16 -15.51
C ARG A 93 11.76 -3.48 -16.53
#